data_AF-R9MQN2-F1
#
_entry.id   AF-R9MQN2-F1
#
_cell.length_a   1.000
_cell.length_b   1.000
_cell.length_c   1.000
_cell.angle_alpha   90.00
_cell.angle_beta   90.00
_cell.angle_gamma   90.00
#
_symmetry.space_group_name_H-M   'P 1'
#
loop_
_entity.id
_entity.type
_entity.pdbx_description
1 polymer ?
#
loop_
_entity_poly.entity_id
_entity_poly.type
_entity_poly.pdbx_seq_one_letter_code
_entity_poly.pdbx_strand_id
1 'polypeptide(L)'
;MKKIELFERAIAEQAGSLKEWGINPTLFWAYRNSITAGNEQIDFSETIWDADLPEITRTLKENGISGFTISSTFSSLIPTLAEFEKQGFRMAGLTEVKANYMDWQTQERAAIPAIRMELREA
;
A
#
# COMPACT_ATOMS: atom_id res chain seq x y z
N MET A 1 3.79 9.22 -7.02
CA MET A 1 3.73 8.70 -5.64
C MET A 1 4.69 9.42 -4.73
N LYS A 2 4.22 9.83 -3.53
CA LYS A 2 5.07 10.43 -2.49
C LYS A 2 6.09 9.39 -1.99
N LYS A 3 7.33 9.83 -1.80
CA LYS A 3 8.45 8.95 -1.41
C LYS A 3 8.53 8.78 0.11
N ILE A 4 8.83 7.56 0.54
CA ILE A 4 9.15 7.24 1.95
C ILE A 4 10.67 7.09 2.01
N GLU A 5 11.35 8.05 2.63
CA GLU A 5 12.82 8.14 2.59
C GLU A 5 13.51 6.88 3.13
N LEU A 6 12.99 6.31 4.22
CA LEU A 6 13.50 5.07 4.81
C LEU A 6 13.45 3.90 3.81
N PHE A 7 12.40 3.83 3.00
CA PHE A 7 12.24 2.75 2.01
C PHE A 7 13.16 2.96 0.81
N GLU A 8 13.30 4.20 0.33
CA GLU A 8 14.23 4.51 -0.76
C GLU A 8 15.67 4.18 -0.35
N ARG A 9 16.05 4.45 0.91
CA ARG A 9 17.35 4.05 1.45
C ARG A 9 17.50 2.54 1.53
N ALA A 10 16.50 1.81 2.04
CA ALA A 10 16.55 0.36 2.10
C ALA A 10 16.68 -0.29 0.70
N ILE A 11 16.07 0.31 -0.33
CA ILE A 11 16.22 -0.11 -1.72
C ILE A 11 17.64 0.19 -2.23
N ALA A 12 18.12 1.41 -2.04
CA ALA A 12 19.44 1.84 -2.52
C ALA A 12 20.59 1.06 -1.88
N GLU A 13 20.48 0.79 -0.58
CA GLU A 13 21.47 0.06 0.22
C GLU A 13 21.28 -1.47 0.13
N GLN A 14 20.29 -1.96 -0.64
CA GLN A 14 19.96 -3.38 -0.77
C GLN A 14 19.83 -4.08 0.60
N ALA A 15 18.99 -3.51 1.47
CA ALA A 15 18.84 -3.96 2.85
C ALA A 15 18.62 -5.50 2.93
N GLY A 16 19.53 -6.19 3.62
CA GLY A 16 19.48 -7.64 3.79
C GLY A 16 18.31 -8.11 4.66
N SER A 17 17.78 -7.23 5.52
CA SER A 17 16.64 -7.51 6.40
C SER A 17 15.82 -6.25 6.65
N LEU A 18 14.56 -6.23 6.22
CA LEU A 18 13.64 -5.12 6.50
C LEU A 18 13.38 -4.95 8.00
N LYS A 19 13.42 -6.05 8.76
CA LYS A 19 13.19 -6.06 10.20
C LYS A 19 14.27 -5.28 10.96
N GLU A 20 15.53 -5.39 10.56
CA GLU A 20 16.65 -4.66 11.18
C GLU A 20 16.54 -3.15 10.95
N TRP A 21 15.85 -2.76 9.89
CA TRP A 21 15.56 -1.37 9.55
C TRP A 21 14.28 -0.83 10.20
N GLY A 22 13.56 -1.67 10.98
CA GLY A 22 12.26 -1.30 11.54
C GLY A 22 11.21 -1.04 10.47
N ILE A 23 11.32 -1.71 9.31
CA ILE A 23 10.41 -1.53 8.19
C ILE A 23 9.37 -2.66 8.21
N ASN A 24 8.09 -2.25 8.23
CA ASN A 24 6.99 -3.19 8.01
C ASN A 24 7.06 -3.76 6.58
N PRO A 25 7.19 -5.09 6.41
CA PRO A 25 7.37 -5.71 5.10
C PRO A 25 6.14 -5.54 4.19
N THR A 26 4.93 -5.61 4.74
CA THR A 26 3.67 -5.47 4.01
C THR A 26 3.61 -4.10 3.32
N LEU A 27 3.88 -3.03 4.06
CA LEU A 27 3.90 -1.67 3.52
C LEU A 27 5.07 -1.44 2.54
N PHE A 28 6.25 -2.00 2.83
CA PHE A 28 7.41 -1.87 1.94
C PHE A 28 7.16 -2.48 0.56
N TRP A 29 6.59 -3.69 0.51
CA TRP A 29 6.31 -4.36 -0.76
C TRP A 29 5.16 -3.68 -1.52
N ALA A 30 4.11 -3.24 -0.84
CA ALA A 30 3.06 -2.42 -1.45
C ALA A 30 3.64 -1.17 -2.12
N TYR A 31 4.51 -0.45 -1.40
CA TYR A 31 5.20 0.73 -1.91
C TYR A 31 6.10 0.43 -3.12
N ARG A 32 6.98 -0.57 -3.02
CA ARG A 32 7.91 -0.95 -4.10
C ARG A 32 7.17 -1.43 -5.35
N ASN A 33 6.14 -2.25 -5.16
CA ASN A 33 5.33 -2.76 -6.26
C ASN A 33 4.58 -1.62 -6.96
N SER A 34 4.09 -0.64 -6.21
CA SER A 34 3.42 0.55 -6.76
C SER A 34 4.36 1.41 -7.60
N ILE A 35 5.62 1.59 -7.16
CA ILE A 35 6.65 2.26 -7.98
C ILE A 35 6.88 1.49 -9.27
N THR A 36 7.09 0.17 -9.15
CA THR A 36 7.38 -0.71 -10.30
C THR A 36 6.21 -0.75 -11.28
N ALA A 37 4.98 -0.65 -10.78
CA ALA A 37 3.76 -0.57 -11.57
C ALA A 37 3.53 0.80 -12.20
N GLY A 38 4.19 1.85 -11.71
CA GLY A 38 3.96 3.23 -12.13
C GLY A 38 2.62 3.79 -11.62
N ASN A 39 2.22 3.38 -10.41
CA ASN A 39 1.04 3.91 -9.73
C ASN A 39 1.35 5.26 -9.05
N GLU A 40 0.34 6.12 -8.96
CA GLU A 40 0.45 7.43 -8.30
C GLU A 40 0.37 7.34 -6.78
N GLN A 41 -0.27 6.29 -6.26
CA GLN A 41 -0.48 6.01 -4.84
C GLN A 41 0.07 4.62 -4.50
N ILE A 42 0.30 4.37 -3.21
CA ILE A 42 0.62 3.03 -2.72
C ILE A 42 -0.62 2.16 -2.87
N ASP A 43 -0.46 0.99 -3.48
CA ASP A 43 -1.47 -0.03 -3.61
C ASP A 43 -1.12 -1.29 -2.82
N PHE A 44 -2.04 -1.72 -1.96
CA PHE A 44 -1.95 -3.00 -1.27
C PHE A 44 -2.65 -4.07 -2.11
N SER A 45 -1.85 -4.81 -2.90
CA SER A 45 -2.32 -5.93 -3.72
C SER A 45 -2.33 -7.27 -2.99
N GLU A 46 -1.63 -7.37 -1.86
CA GLU A 46 -1.48 -8.59 -1.06
C GLU A 46 -2.27 -8.51 0.25
N THR A 47 -2.36 -9.64 0.96
CA THR A 47 -2.99 -9.73 2.28
C THR A 47 -2.35 -8.78 3.29
N ILE A 48 -3.18 -8.03 4.01
CA ILE A 48 -2.78 -7.17 5.12
C ILE A 48 -3.20 -7.86 6.42
N TRP A 49 -2.28 -7.95 7.38
CA TRP A 49 -2.58 -8.51 8.69
C TRP A 49 -3.00 -7.41 9.65
N ASP A 50 -4.08 -7.63 10.40
CA ASP A 50 -4.60 -6.62 11.34
C ASP A 50 -3.55 -6.20 12.39
N ALA A 51 -2.63 -7.12 12.76
CA ALA A 51 -1.52 -6.85 13.66
C ALA A 51 -0.51 -5.81 13.11
N ASP A 52 -0.40 -5.69 11.79
CA ASP A 52 0.50 -4.73 11.13
C ASP A 52 -0.13 -3.34 11.00
N LEU A 53 -1.47 -3.23 11.05
CA LEU A 53 -2.19 -1.98 10.77
C LEU A 53 -1.76 -0.77 11.62
N PRO A 54 -1.52 -0.90 12.94
CA PRO A 54 -1.04 0.23 13.74
C PRO A 54 0.32 0.77 13.26
N GLU A 55 1.24 -0.12 12.87
CA GLU A 55 2.55 0.26 12.35
C GLU A 55 2.45 0.86 10.95
N ILE A 56 1.66 0.24 10.07
CA ILE A 56 1.43 0.71 8.70
C ILE A 56 0.84 2.12 8.73
N THR A 57 -0.26 2.32 9.44
CA THR A 57 -0.97 3.60 9.46
C THR A 57 -0.15 4.70 10.13
N ARG A 58 0.63 4.39 11.16
CA ARG A 58 1.60 5.32 11.74
C ARG A 58 2.64 5.74 10.71
N THR A 59 3.27 4.78 10.02
CA THR A 59 4.30 5.06 9.00
C THR A 59 3.73 5.93 7.86
N LEU A 60 2.52 5.64 7.39
CA LEU A 60 1.84 6.45 6.38
C LEU A 60 1.66 7.90 6.85
N LYS A 61 1.15 8.11 8.08
CA LYS A 61 0.93 9.45 8.66
C LYS A 61 2.23 10.22 8.87
N GLU A 62 3.25 9.58 9.43
CA GLU A 62 4.58 10.18 9.67
C GLU A 62 5.24 10.64 8.36
N ASN A 63 5.00 9.92 7.27
CA ASN A 63 5.48 10.28 5.93
C ASN A 63 4.50 11.19 5.18
N GLY A 64 3.44 11.67 5.84
CA GLY A 64 2.41 12.53 5.27
C GLY A 64 1.74 11.94 4.03
N ILE A 65 1.46 10.64 4.05
CA ILE A 65 0.68 9.93 3.04
C ILE A 65 -0.77 9.91 3.53
N SER A 66 -1.61 10.70 2.88
CA SER A 66 -3.02 10.85 3.22
C SER A 66 -3.93 9.94 2.41
N GLY A 67 -3.43 9.20 1.42
CA GLY A 67 -4.23 8.33 0.59
C GLY A 67 -3.44 7.15 0.03
N PHE A 68 -4.13 6.02 -0.13
CA PHE A 68 -3.62 4.78 -0.71
C PHE A 68 -4.77 3.97 -1.30
N THR A 69 -4.46 2.88 -1.98
CA THR A 69 -5.45 1.96 -2.57
C THR A 69 -5.27 0.53 -2.07
N ILE A 70 -6.34 -0.26 -2.13
CA ILE A 70 -6.32 -1.70 -1.87
C ILE A 70 -6.98 -2.40 -3.05
N SER A 71 -6.17 -3.10 -3.86
CA SER A 71 -6.65 -3.95 -4.96
C SER A 71 -6.77 -5.42 -4.55
N SER A 72 -6.28 -5.80 -3.36
CA SER A 72 -6.29 -7.18 -2.90
C SER A 72 -7.70 -7.73 -2.66
N THR A 73 -7.91 -9.00 -3.01
CA THR A 73 -9.21 -9.70 -2.91
C THR A 73 -9.25 -10.73 -1.77
N PHE A 74 -8.47 -10.54 -0.72
CA PHE A 74 -8.42 -11.48 0.41
C PHE A 74 -9.76 -11.51 1.18
N SER A 75 -10.08 -12.66 1.77
CA SER A 75 -11.40 -12.94 2.36
C SER A 75 -11.76 -12.05 3.55
N SER A 76 -10.77 -11.55 4.30
CA SER A 76 -10.97 -10.68 5.47
C SER A 76 -10.89 -9.18 5.15
N LEU A 77 -11.08 -8.77 3.90
CA LEU A 77 -10.95 -7.36 3.49
C LEU A 77 -11.88 -6.42 4.28
N ILE A 78 -13.14 -6.79 4.47
CA ILE A 78 -14.11 -5.93 5.18
C ILE A 78 -13.68 -5.63 6.64
N PRO A 79 -13.32 -6.64 7.47
CA PRO A 79 -12.71 -6.39 8.78
C PRO A 79 -11.49 -5.46 8.74
N THR A 80 -10.57 -5.68 7.79
CA THR A 80 -9.37 -4.85 7.65
C THR A 80 -9.70 -3.40 7.29
N LEU A 81 -10.68 -3.17 6.41
CA LEU A 81 -11.18 -1.81 6.10
C LEU A 81 -11.76 -1.12 7.34
N ALA A 82 -12.52 -1.85 8.16
CA ALA A 82 -13.07 -1.31 9.40
C ALA A 82 -11.97 -0.95 10.42
N GLU A 83 -10.88 -1.71 10.46
CA GLU A 83 -9.73 -1.39 11.32
C GLU A 83 -8.93 -0.18 10.79
N PHE A 84 -8.79 -0.04 9.48
CA PHE A 84 -8.27 1.21 8.88
C PHE A 84 -9.13 2.43 9.26
N GLU A 85 -10.46 2.27 9.29
CA GLU A 85 -11.37 3.36 9.68
C GLU A 85 -11.13 3.82 11.12
N LYS A 86 -10.93 2.89 12.06
CA LYS A 86 -10.55 3.22 13.45
C LYS A 86 -9.22 3.95 13.54
N GLN A 87 -8.28 3.63 12.65
CA GLN A 87 -7.01 4.31 12.51
C GLN A 87 -7.13 5.66 11.76
N GLY A 88 -8.34 6.06 11.36
CA GLY A 88 -8.61 7.35 10.72
C GLY A 88 -8.51 7.33 9.19
N PHE A 89 -8.39 6.18 8.54
CA PHE A 89 -8.45 6.06 7.09
C PHE A 89 -9.82 5.53 6.65
N ARG A 90 -10.61 6.36 5.96
CA ARG A 90 -11.94 5.99 5.46
C ARG A 90 -11.89 5.54 4.01
N MET A 91 -12.84 4.71 3.62
CA MET A 91 -13.10 4.40 2.22
C MET A 91 -13.63 5.65 1.49
N ALA A 92 -13.04 5.98 0.35
CA ALA A 92 -13.37 7.12 -0.51
C ALA A 92 -13.91 6.69 -1.89
N GLY A 93 -14.33 5.42 -2.02
CA GLY A 93 -14.92 4.85 -3.23
C GLY A 93 -13.99 3.88 -3.95
N LEU A 94 -14.34 3.59 -5.21
CA LEU A 94 -13.57 2.72 -6.09
C LEU A 94 -12.74 3.56 -7.07
N THR A 95 -11.61 3.00 -7.48
CA THR A 95 -10.71 3.55 -8.50
C THR A 95 -10.08 2.39 -9.28
N GLU A 96 -9.25 2.70 -10.26
CA GLU A 96 -8.40 1.73 -10.92
C GLU A 96 -6.93 1.98 -10.61
N VAL A 97 -6.14 0.91 -10.59
CA VAL A 97 -4.68 0.93 -10.43
C VAL A 97 -4.03 -0.02 -11.41
N LYS A 98 -2.74 0.18 -11.70
CA LYS A 98 -1.96 -0.78 -12.48
C LYS A 98 -1.56 -1.95 -11.60
N ALA A 99 -1.82 -3.16 -12.07
CA ALA A 99 -1.41 -4.39 -11.42
C ALA A 99 0.12 -4.51 -11.32
N ASN A 100 0.60 -5.25 -10.32
CA ASN A 100 2.02 -5.55 -10.15
C ASN A 100 2.53 -6.65 -11.12
N TYR A 101 1.64 -7.31 -11.86
CA TYR A 101 1.94 -8.28 -12.92
C TYR A 101 1.71 -7.70 -14.33
N MET A 102 2.29 -8.36 -15.32
CA MET A 102 2.03 -8.09 -16.74
C MET A 102 0.91 -9.00 -17.23
N ASP A 103 -0.06 -8.44 -17.95
CA ASP A 103 -1.05 -9.23 -18.65
C ASP A 103 -0.37 -10.02 -19.77
N TRP A 104 -0.68 -11.32 -19.84
CA TRP A 104 0.00 -12.23 -20.76
C TRP A 104 -0.41 -12.01 -22.22
N GLN A 105 -1.59 -11.45 -22.47
CA GLN A 105 -2.10 -11.16 -23.81
C GLN A 105 -1.60 -9.82 -24.31
N THR A 106 -1.72 -8.78 -23.50
CA THR A 106 -1.40 -7.41 -23.93
C THR A 106 0.07 -7.05 -23.73
N GLN A 107 0.79 -7.79 -22.89
CA GLN A 107 2.14 -7.41 -22.43
C GLN A 107 2.18 -6.02 -21.80
N GLU A 108 1.05 -5.57 -21.23
CA GLU A 108 0.92 -4.33 -20.47
C GLU A 108 0.48 -4.65 -19.03
N ARG A 109 0.64 -3.69 -18.12
CA ARG A 109 0.10 -3.83 -16.77
C ARG A 109 -1.40 -3.60 -16.81
N ALA A 110 -2.18 -4.62 -16.43
CA ALA A 110 -3.64 -4.51 -16.39
C ALA A 110 -4.09 -3.38 -15.45
N ALA A 111 -5.07 -2.61 -15.88
CA ALA A 111 -5.83 -1.73 -14.99
C ALA A 111 -6.86 -2.59 -14.23
N ILE A 112 -6.79 -2.58 -12.91
CA ILE A 112 -7.66 -3.39 -12.05
C ILE A 112 -8.41 -2.52 -11.05
N PRO A 113 -9.65 -2.90 -10.66
CA PRO A 113 -10.39 -2.21 -9.62
C PRO A 113 -9.64 -2.23 -8.28
N ALA A 114 -9.69 -1.11 -7.57
CA ALA A 114 -9.16 -0.97 -6.21
C ALA A 114 -10.06 -0.07 -5.37
N ILE A 115 -10.00 -0.28 -4.05
CA ILE A 115 -10.66 0.58 -3.07
C ILE A 115 -9.73 1.74 -2.76
N ARG A 116 -10.22 2.98 -2.89
CA ARG A 116 -9.49 4.18 -2.48
C ARG A 116 -9.71 4.42 -0.98
N MET A 117 -8.62 4.59 -0.24
CA MET A 117 -8.60 4.91 1.18
C MET A 117 -7.99 6.29 1.38
N GLU A 118 -8.58 7.09 2.28
CA GLU A 118 -8.13 8.45 2.57
C GLU A 118 -8.13 8.75 4.06
N LEU A 119 -7.13 9.50 4.51
CA LEU A 119 -7.07 10.02 5.86
C LEU A 119 -8.26 10.96 6.08
N ARG A 120 -9.01 10.72 7.15
CA ARG A 120 -10.13 11.57 7.55
C ARG A 120 -9.60 12.96 7.90
N GLU A 121 -10.09 13.98 7.21
CA GLU A 121 -9.87 15.37 7.58
C GLU A 121 -10.49 15.61 8.96
N ALA A 122 -9.76 16.32 9.83
CA ALA A 122 -10.16 16.63 11.20
C ALA A 122 -11.35 17.60 11.24
#